data_AF-A0A8X6RH99-F1
#
_entry.id   AF-A0A8X6RH99-F1
#
_cell.length_a   1.000
_cell.length_b   1.000
_cell.length_c   1.000
_cell.angle_alpha   90.00
_cell.angle_beta   90.00
_cell.angle_gamma   90.00
#
_symmetry.space_group_name_H-M   'P 1'
#
loop_
_entity.id
_entity.type
_entity.pdbx_description
1 polymer ?
#
loop_
_entity_poly.entity_id
_entity_poly.type
_entity_poly.pdbx_seq_one_letter_code
_entity_poly.pdbx_strand_id
1 'polypeptide(L)'
;MYGVPNSSNVNDVRFYLFSKTYQSKELDDNLEKKCRSFDSSSLPPCKVELYQHLLRVRYVTKFWRNAHLKNPSSLSPLASGWIVNDDKYDFVWFAGEQSSAADIVIKSKILFIIG
;
A
#
# COMPACT_ATOMS: atom_id res chain seq x y z
N MET A 1 3.18 -14.52 3.41
CA MET A 1 2.28 -13.57 2.70
C MET A 1 2.82 -13.32 1.30
N TYR A 2 1.99 -13.19 0.24
CA TYR A 2 2.45 -12.90 -1.13
C TYR A 2 3.60 -13.78 -1.65
N GLY A 3 3.55 -15.10 -1.38
CA GLY A 3 4.62 -16.03 -1.79
C GLY A 3 5.91 -16.00 -0.96
N VAL A 4 6.02 -15.12 0.04
CA VAL A 4 7.15 -15.09 0.98
C VAL A 4 6.84 -15.98 2.20
N PRO A 5 7.63 -17.04 2.48
CA PRO A 5 7.41 -17.94 3.61
C PRO A 5 7.66 -17.24 4.95
N ASN A 6 7.02 -17.71 6.02
CA ASN A 6 7.22 -17.25 7.41
C ASN A 6 7.11 -15.74 7.64
N SER A 7 6.32 -15.03 6.84
CA SER A 7 6.10 -13.59 6.95
C SER A 7 4.69 -13.25 7.45
N SER A 8 4.63 -12.52 8.56
CA SER A 8 3.39 -12.01 9.18
C SER A 8 3.18 -10.51 8.98
N ASN A 9 4.22 -9.77 8.58
CA ASN A 9 4.18 -8.33 8.38
C ASN A 9 4.27 -7.97 6.89
N VAL A 10 3.24 -7.30 6.40
CA VAL A 10 3.11 -6.89 5.00
C VAL A 10 4.23 -5.93 4.58
N ASN A 11 4.63 -5.01 5.45
CA ASN A 11 5.66 -4.02 5.12
C ASN A 11 7.03 -4.68 4.96
N ASP A 12 7.33 -5.70 5.77
CA ASP A 12 8.58 -6.46 5.69
C ASP A 12 8.62 -7.27 4.39
N VAL A 13 7.50 -7.87 3.99
CA VAL A 13 7.35 -8.55 2.69
C VAL A 13 7.54 -7.58 1.54
N ARG A 14 6.95 -6.38 1.65
CA ARG A 14 7.06 -5.32 0.64
C ARG A 14 8.52 -4.86 0.48
N PHE A 15 9.22 -4.66 1.59
CA PHE A 15 10.64 -4.30 1.59
C PHE A 15 11.53 -5.43 1.05
N TYR A 16 11.25 -6.68 1.42
CA TYR A 16 11.96 -7.84 0.89
C TYR A 16 11.81 -7.96 -0.62
N LEU A 17 10.58 -7.84 -1.15
CA LEU A 17 10.33 -7.89 -2.60
C LEU A 17 10.97 -6.72 -3.33
N PHE A 18 10.92 -5.51 -2.74
CA PHE A 18 11.63 -4.35 -3.28
C PHE A 18 13.14 -4.61 -3.36
N SER A 19 13.75 -5.05 -2.27
CA SER A 19 15.18 -5.37 -2.22
C SER A 19 15.54 -6.46 -3.22
N LYS A 20 14.78 -7.55 -3.29
CA LYS A 20 15.02 -8.64 -4.24
C LYS A 20 15.02 -8.17 -5.71
N THR A 21 14.14 -7.22 -6.05
CA THR A 21 13.99 -6.75 -7.43
C THR A 21 14.97 -5.61 -7.77
N TYR A 22 15.31 -4.75 -6.81
CA TYR A 22 16.00 -3.49 -7.07
C TYR A 22 17.31 -3.30 -6.31
N GLN A 23 17.73 -4.23 -5.46
CA GLN A 23 19.01 -4.15 -4.76
C GLN A 23 20.14 -4.08 -5.78
N SER A 24 21.00 -3.07 -5.58
CA SER A 24 22.20 -2.90 -6.38
C SER A 24 23.10 -4.14 -6.24
N LYS A 25 23.63 -4.62 -7.36
CA LYS A 25 24.61 -5.71 -7.36
C LYS A 25 26.06 -5.18 -7.36
N GLU A 26 26.27 -3.90 -7.66
CA GLU A 26 27.60 -3.30 -7.81
C GLU A 26 27.66 -1.87 -7.24
N LEU A 27 28.85 -1.42 -6.81
CA LEU A 27 29.01 -0.11 -6.15
C LEU A 27 28.66 1.10 -7.05
N ASP A 28 28.62 0.93 -8.38
CA ASP A 28 28.31 1.98 -9.37
C ASP A 28 26.91 1.83 -10.00
N ASP A 29 26.07 0.95 -9.44
CA ASP A 29 24.73 0.71 -9.98
C ASP A 29 23.82 1.93 -9.73
N ASN A 30 23.36 2.56 -10.81
CA ASN A 30 22.61 3.80 -10.77
C ASN A 30 21.16 3.56 -10.29
N LEU A 31 21.01 3.52 -8.96
CA LEU A 31 19.74 3.32 -8.24
C LEU A 31 18.65 4.30 -8.69
N GLU A 32 19.02 5.55 -9.03
CA GLU A 32 18.07 6.56 -9.51
C GLU A 32 17.43 6.16 -10.85
N LYS A 33 18.19 5.56 -11.78
CA LYS A 33 17.61 5.06 -13.05
C LYS A 33 16.64 3.90 -12.81
N LYS A 34 16.96 2.97 -11.90
CA LYS A 34 16.08 1.84 -11.57
C LYS A 34 14.80 2.26 -10.85
N CYS A 35 14.90 3.27 -9.98
CA CYS A 35 13.74 3.84 -9.30
C CYS A 35 12.84 4.69 -10.22
N ARG A 36 13.34 5.25 -11.33
CA ARG A 36 12.49 5.98 -12.29
C ARG A 36 11.52 5.09 -13.06
N SER A 37 11.90 3.84 -13.34
CA SER A 37 11.02 2.84 -13.95
C SER A 37 10.23 2.02 -12.92
N PHE A 38 10.25 2.43 -11.64
CA PHE A 38 9.58 1.70 -10.57
C PHE A 38 8.09 1.93 -10.62
N ASP A 39 7.35 0.88 -10.96
CA ASP A 39 5.90 0.84 -10.77
C ASP A 39 5.60 0.34 -9.36
N SER A 40 5.08 1.22 -8.50
CA SER A 40 4.70 0.87 -7.14
C SER A 40 3.59 -0.18 -7.07
N SER A 41 2.81 -0.35 -8.14
CA SER A 41 1.76 -1.37 -8.24
C SER A 41 2.32 -2.80 -8.33
N SER A 42 3.61 -2.95 -8.67
CA SER A 42 4.32 -4.24 -8.70
C SER A 42 4.61 -4.81 -7.30
N LEU A 43 4.52 -3.98 -6.26
CA LEU A 43 4.69 -4.40 -4.87
C LEU A 43 3.32 -4.71 -4.24
N PRO A 44 3.27 -5.61 -3.25
CA PRO A 44 2.07 -5.78 -2.46
C PRO A 44 1.68 -4.45 -1.79
N PRO A 45 0.37 -4.25 -1.50
CA PRO A 45 -0.09 -3.07 -0.79
C PRO A 45 0.65 -2.95 0.53
N CYS A 46 1.00 -1.74 0.96
CA CYS A 46 1.49 -1.51 2.30
C CYS A 46 0.40 -1.76 3.34
N LYS A 47 0.78 -1.81 4.62
CA LYS A 47 -0.17 -2.03 5.74
C LYS A 47 -1.37 -1.07 5.71
N VAL A 48 -1.15 0.20 5.38
CA VAL A 48 -2.20 1.23 5.33
C VAL A 48 -3.16 0.98 4.16
N GLU A 49 -2.62 0.72 2.97
CA GLU A 49 -3.44 0.38 1.79
C GLU A 49 -4.26 -0.89 2.01
N LEU A 50 -3.64 -1.91 2.63
CA LEU A 50 -4.32 -3.16 2.98
C LEU A 50 -5.44 -2.91 3.99
N TYR A 51 -5.23 -2.04 4.97
CA TYR A 51 -6.25 -1.67 5.94
C TYR A 51 -7.44 -0.98 5.27
N GLN A 52 -7.19 -0.02 4.39
CA GLN A 52 -8.24 0.65 3.62
C GLN A 52 -9.02 -0.35 2.73
N HIS A 53 -8.32 -1.29 2.10
CA HIS A 53 -8.95 -2.36 1.34
C HIS A 53 -9.85 -3.24 2.21
N LEU A 54 -9.39 -3.63 3.40
CA LEU A 54 -10.18 -4.44 4.34
C LEU A 54 -11.45 -3.71 4.78
N LEU A 55 -11.37 -2.40 5.03
CA LEU A 55 -12.54 -1.57 5.36
C LEU A 55 -13.57 -1.57 4.22
N ARG A 56 -13.12 -1.41 2.96
CA ARG A 56 -14.00 -1.46 1.79
C ARG A 56 -14.67 -2.82 1.64
N VAL A 57 -13.90 -3.91 1.74
CA VAL A 57 -14.43 -5.29 1.67
C VAL A 57 -15.45 -5.52 2.77
N ARG A 58 -15.16 -5.13 4.02
CA ARG A 58 -16.10 -5.25 5.14
C ARG A 58 -17.44 -4.56 4.86
N TYR A 59 -17.40 -3.35 4.28
CA TYR A 59 -18.60 -2.61 3.92
C TYR A 59 -19.40 -3.34 2.83
N VAL A 60 -18.75 -3.69 1.73
CA VAL A 60 -19.39 -4.36 0.58
C VAL A 60 -19.99 -5.70 0.99
N THR A 61 -19.25 -6.52 1.75
CA THR A 61 -19.75 -7.81 2.24
C THR A 61 -20.96 -7.64 3.15
N LYS A 62 -20.95 -6.66 4.07
CA LYS A 62 -22.09 -6.41 4.96
C LYS A 62 -23.32 -5.95 4.17
N PHE A 63 -23.13 -5.07 3.20
CA PHE A 63 -24.19 -4.60 2.32
C PHE A 63 -24.87 -5.76 1.59
N TRP A 64 -24.08 -6.59 0.89
CA TRP A 64 -24.62 -7.71 0.11
C TRP A 64 -25.22 -8.81 0.97
N ARG A 65 -24.62 -9.13 2.12
CA ARG A 65 -25.16 -10.12 3.06
C ARG A 65 -26.58 -9.77 3.55
N ASN A 66 -26.89 -8.48 3.59
CA ASN A 66 -28.14 -7.94 4.10
C ASN A 66 -29.00 -7.30 3.00
N ALA A 67 -28.73 -7.59 1.71
CA ALA A 67 -29.43 -6.97 0.59
C ALA A 67 -30.95 -7.22 0.56
N HIS A 68 -31.42 -8.24 1.29
CA HIS A 68 -32.84 -8.55 1.48
C HIS A 68 -33.55 -7.60 2.47
N LEU A 69 -32.80 -6.80 3.24
CA LEU A 69 -33.36 -5.82 4.17
C LEU A 69 -33.55 -4.48 3.47
N LYS A 70 -34.58 -3.72 3.89
CA LYS A 70 -34.82 -2.34 3.41
C LYS A 70 -33.59 -1.44 3.59
N ASN A 71 -32.85 -1.64 4.69
CA ASN A 71 -31.61 -0.93 5.00
C ASN A 71 -30.46 -1.95 5.18
N PRO A 72 -29.68 -2.24 4.13
CA PRO A 72 -28.71 -3.34 4.15
C PRO A 72 -27.50 -3.13 5.08
N SER A 73 -27.11 -1.88 5.32
CA SER A 73 -25.93 -1.58 6.15
C SER A 73 -26.15 -0.33 6.99
N SER A 74 -25.73 -0.41 8.26
CA SER A 74 -25.56 0.74 9.15
C SER A 74 -24.15 1.35 9.10
N LEU A 75 -23.24 0.77 8.32
CA LEU A 75 -21.89 1.31 8.17
C LEU A 75 -21.91 2.49 7.20
N SER A 76 -21.16 3.54 7.52
CA SER A 76 -20.92 4.62 6.57
C SER A 76 -19.84 4.22 5.55
N PRO A 77 -20.04 4.46 4.24
CA PRO A 77 -19.01 4.27 3.24
C PRO A 77 -17.79 5.17 3.51
N LEU A 78 -18.00 6.41 3.98
CA LEU A 78 -16.92 7.34 4.32
C LEU A 78 -16.02 6.83 5.46
N ALA A 79 -16.61 6.09 6.40
CA ALA A 79 -15.87 5.42 7.47
C ALA A 79 -15.32 4.03 7.06
N SER A 80 -15.49 3.65 5.79
CA SER A 80 -15.17 2.33 5.27
C SER A 80 -14.25 2.37 4.05
N GLY A 81 -13.38 3.38 3.97
CA GLY A 81 -12.36 3.49 2.92
C GLY A 81 -12.87 3.99 1.58
N TRP A 82 -13.97 4.75 1.59
CA TRP A 82 -14.53 5.46 0.45
C TRP A 82 -14.54 6.97 0.69
N ILE A 83 -14.47 7.74 -0.38
CA ILE A 83 -14.74 9.19 -0.42
C ILE A 83 -15.81 9.46 -1.46
N VAL A 84 -16.47 10.61 -1.36
CA VAL A 84 -17.46 11.06 -2.34
C VAL A 84 -16.86 12.21 -3.13
N ASN A 85 -16.69 12.01 -4.43
CA ASN A 85 -16.28 13.02 -5.41
C ASN A 85 -17.33 13.06 -6.52
N ASP A 86 -17.87 14.23 -6.83
CA ASP A 86 -18.87 14.41 -7.92
C ASP A 86 -20.00 13.36 -7.90
N ASP A 87 -20.61 13.16 -6.71
CA ASP A 87 -21.67 12.18 -6.44
C ASP A 87 -21.29 10.70 -6.71
N LYS A 88 -19.99 10.41 -6.86
CA LYS A 88 -19.44 9.06 -7.04
C LYS A 88 -18.59 8.65 -5.85
N TYR A 89 -18.60 7.35 -5.58
CA TYR A 89 -17.73 6.76 -4.57
C TYR A 89 -16.38 6.39 -5.18
N ASP A 90 -15.33 7.06 -4.69
CA ASP A 90 -13.94 6.73 -5.00
C ASP A 90 -13.26 6.06 -3.80
N PHE A 91 -12.15 5.36 -4.08
CA PHE A 91 -11.41 4.65 -3.05
C PHE A 91 -10.47 5.59 -2.31
N VAL A 92 -10.46 5.49 -0.98
CA VAL A 92 -9.33 5.97 -0.18
C VAL A 92 -8.21 4.96 -0.33
N TRP A 93 -7.28 5.18 -1.25
CA TRP A 93 -6.16 4.26 -1.47
C TRP A 93 -5.20 4.23 -0.28
N PHE A 94 -4.86 5.41 0.24
CA PHE A 94 -3.91 5.57 1.34
C PHE A 94 -4.39 6.69 2.27
N ALA A 95 -4.17 6.52 3.58
CA ALA A 95 -4.48 7.52 4.59
C ALA A 95 -3.31 7.61 5.59
N GLY A 96 -2.51 8.67 5.47
CA GLY A 96 -1.33 8.90 6.30
C GLY A 96 -0.37 9.91 5.66
N GLU A 97 0.74 10.20 6.33
CA GLU A 97 1.82 10.98 5.73
C GLU A 97 2.52 10.15 4.66
N GLN A 98 2.42 10.61 3.41
CA GLN A 98 3.21 10.06 2.33
C GLN A 98 4.60 10.70 2.42
N SER A 99 5.62 9.95 2.86
CA SER A 99 7.01 10.42 2.79
C SER A 99 7.32 10.78 1.34
N SER A 100 7.84 11.99 1.12
CA SER A 100 8.17 12.44 -0.23
C SER A 100 9.30 11.56 -0.80
N ALA A 101 9.37 11.43 -2.13
CA ALA A 101 10.45 10.68 -2.77
C ALA A 101 11.85 11.21 -2.36
N ALA A 102 11.95 12.49 -2.03
CA ALA A 102 13.17 13.12 -1.51
C ALA A 102 13.58 12.55 -0.14
N ASP A 103 12.63 12.30 0.76
CA ASP A 103 12.89 11.76 2.10
C ASP A 103 13.45 10.32 2.05
N ILE A 104 13.03 9.54 1.04
CA ILE A 104 13.48 8.16 0.82
C ILE A 104 14.94 8.13 0.32
N VAL A 105 15.30 9.04 -0.59
CA VAL A 105 16.67 9.14 -1.13
C VAL A 105 17.66 9.63 -0.06
N ILE A 106 17.22 10.52 0.84
CA ILE A 106 18.06 10.98 1.95
C ILE A 106 18.29 9.84 2.96
N LYS A 107 17.26 9.08 3.32
CA LYS A 107 17.41 7.91 4.22
C LYS A 107 18.29 6.81 3.62
N SER A 108 18.20 6.54 2.32
CA SER A 108 19.07 5.53 1.68
C SER A 108 20.54 5.96 1.70
N LYS A 109 20.83 7.24 1.45
CA LYS A 109 22.21 7.78 1.54
C LYS A 109 22.77 7.71 2.97
N ILE A 110 21.95 7.96 3.98
CA ILE A 110 22.38 7.88 5.39
C ILE A 110 22.71 6.43 5.79
N LEU A 111 21.93 5.44 5.32
CA LEU A 111 22.20 4.03 5.65
C LEU A 111 23.52 3.51 5.05
N PHE A 112 23.98 4.10 3.93
CA PHE A 112 25.26 3.77 3.29
C PHE A 112 26.48 4.45 3.94
N ILE A 113 26.29 5.44 4.82
CA ILE A 113 27.40 6.17 5.49
C ILE A 113 27.74 5.56 6.85
N ILE A 114 26.87 4.72 7.41
CA ILE A 114 27.02 4.14 8.76
C ILE A 114 27.31 2.61 8.71
N GLY A 115 27.51 2.04 7.52
CA GLY A 115 27.94 0.65 7.31
C GLY A 115 29.31 0.60 6.64
#